data_AF-A0A6C0L351-F1
#
_entry.id   AF-A0A6C0L351-F1
#
_cell.length_a   1.000
_cell.length_b   1.000
_cell.length_c   1.000
_cell.angle_alpha   90.00
_cell.angle_beta   90.00
_cell.angle_gamma   90.00
#
_symmetry.space_group_name_H-M   'P 1'
#
loop_
_entity.id
_entity.type
_entity.pdbx_description
1 polymer ?
#
loop_
_entity_poly.entity_id
_entity_poly.type
_entity_poly.pdbx_seq_one_letter_code
_entity_poly.pdbx_strand_id
1 'polypeptide(L)'
;MNHEQAVQLYRAAIDPLASLEEGKEWWAAVKSELEAVIAAKSVSAGARVIEWWHHDWSSVQDRPADAARRIRFQAKHLKIK
;
A
#
# COMPACT_ATOMS: atom_id res chain seq x y z
N MET A 1 -7.11 9.84 3.55
CA MET A 1 -6.66 9.77 2.14
C MET A 1 -7.84 9.80 1.15
N ASN A 2 -7.75 10.52 0.02
CA ASN A 2 -8.75 10.45 -1.06
C ASN A 2 -8.38 9.35 -2.09
N HIS A 3 -9.27 9.04 -3.05
CA HIS A 3 -9.04 7.94 -4.01
C HIS A 3 -7.80 8.17 -4.88
N GLU A 4 -7.62 9.38 -5.41
CA GLU A 4 -6.46 9.73 -6.25
C GLU A 4 -5.13 9.60 -5.48
N GLN A 5 -5.10 10.01 -4.21
CA GLN A 5 -3.95 9.84 -3.32
C GLN A 5 -3.66 8.35 -3.04
N ALA A 6 -4.70 7.53 -2.87
CA ALA A 6 -4.55 6.08 -2.67
C ALA A 6 -3.90 5.44 -3.90
N VAL A 7 -4.40 5.76 -5.09
CA VAL A 7 -3.88 5.28 -6.36
C VAL A 7 -2.45 5.74 -6.57
N GLN A 8 -2.17 7.02 -6.32
CA GLN A 8 -0.83 7.58 -6.46
C GLN A 8 0.17 6.92 -5.49
N LEU A 9 -0.24 6.70 -4.24
CA LEU A 9 0.58 6.04 -3.23
C LEU A 9 0.85 4.57 -3.58
N TYR A 10 -0.19 3.85 -3.99
CA TYR A 10 -0.06 2.46 -4.43
C TYR A 10 0.90 2.34 -5.62
N ARG A 11 0.76 3.22 -6.62
CA ARG A 11 1.67 3.27 -7.76
C ARG A 11 3.11 3.57 -7.38
N ALA A 12 3.31 4.49 -6.44
CA ALA A 12 4.65 4.89 -6.02
C ALA A 12 5.34 3.83 -5.14
N ALA A 13 4.58 2.98 -4.46
CA ALA A 13 5.12 2.05 -3.46
C ALA A 13 5.12 0.59 -3.90
N ILE A 14 4.14 0.18 -4.71
CA ILE A 14 3.82 -1.22 -5.00
C ILE A 14 3.94 -1.49 -6.50
N ASP A 15 2.99 -0.97 -7.30
CA ASP A 15 2.94 -1.24 -8.72
C ASP A 15 2.72 0.05 -9.53
N PRO A 16 3.77 0.58 -10.20
CA PRO A 16 3.65 1.80 -11.00
C PRO A 16 2.71 1.66 -12.20
N LEU A 17 2.37 0.43 -12.62
CA LEU A 17 1.49 0.13 -13.74
C LEU A 17 0.03 -0.06 -13.33
N ALA A 18 -0.29 -0.05 -12.03
CA ALA A 18 -1.65 -0.24 -11.55
C ALA A 18 -2.61 0.78 -12.17
N SER A 19 -3.64 0.32 -12.87
CA SER A 19 -4.63 1.17 -13.53
C SER A 19 -5.87 1.39 -12.67
N LEU A 20 -6.62 2.46 -12.94
CA LEU A 20 -7.95 2.71 -12.35
C LEU A 20 -9.01 1.69 -12.81
N GLU A 21 -8.63 0.72 -13.65
CA GLU A 21 -9.49 -0.35 -14.15
C GLU A 21 -9.85 -1.36 -13.05
N GLU A 22 -9.09 -1.37 -11.95
CA GLU A 22 -9.47 -2.12 -10.75
C GLU A 22 -10.73 -1.49 -10.14
N GLY A 23 -11.72 -2.32 -9.81
CA GLY A 23 -13.04 -1.87 -9.40
C GLY A 23 -13.02 -0.95 -8.17
N LYS A 24 -14.03 -0.10 -8.04
CA LYS A 24 -14.15 0.86 -6.92
C LYS A 24 -14.08 0.19 -5.54
N GLU A 25 -14.64 -1.01 -5.40
CA GLU A 25 -14.62 -1.77 -4.15
C GLU A 25 -13.20 -2.25 -3.79
N TRP A 26 -12.42 -2.64 -4.79
CA TRP A 26 -11.02 -3.02 -4.62
C TRP A 26 -10.20 -1.83 -4.10
N TRP A 27 -10.33 -0.67 -4.75
CA TRP A 27 -9.64 0.54 -4.30
C TRP A 27 -10.11 1.04 -2.93
N ALA A 28 -11.37 0.78 -2.55
CA ALA A 28 -11.85 1.11 -1.21
C ALA A 28 -11.16 0.27 -0.14
N ALA A 29 -11.01 -1.05 -0.38
CA ALA A 29 -10.25 -1.94 0.50
C ALA A 29 -8.78 -1.52 0.57
N VAL A 30 -8.11 -1.38 -0.58
CA VAL A 30 -6.70 -0.97 -0.67
C VAL A 30 -6.46 0.35 0.03
N LYS A 31 -7.37 1.33 -0.12
CA LYS A 31 -7.27 2.60 0.61
C LYS A 31 -7.27 2.38 2.12
N SER A 32 -8.23 1.64 2.67
CA SER A 32 -8.33 1.40 4.11
C SER A 32 -7.08 0.71 4.66
N GLU A 33 -6.49 -0.17 3.88
CA GLU A 33 -5.27 -0.88 4.25
C GLU A 33 -4.02 0.00 4.18
N LEU A 34 -3.89 0.81 3.12
CA LEU A 34 -2.83 1.82 3.04
C LEU A 34 -2.91 2.78 4.22
N GLU A 35 -4.11 3.25 4.60
CA GLU A 35 -4.32 4.07 5.79
C GLU A 35 -3.89 3.34 7.07
N ALA A 36 -4.20 2.05 7.20
CA ALA A 36 -3.78 1.24 8.35
C ALA A 36 -2.25 1.02 8.38
N VAL A 37 -1.59 0.84 7.23
CA VAL A 37 -0.11 0.73 7.13
C VAL A 37 0.56 2.03 7.52
N ILE A 38 0.01 3.18 7.13
CA ILE A 38 0.50 4.51 7.51
C ILE A 38 0.31 4.72 9.02
N ALA A 39 -0.87 4.40 9.55
CA ALA A 39 -1.21 4.56 10.97
C ALA A 39 -0.49 3.57 11.90
N ALA A 40 0.03 2.46 11.36
CA ALA A 40 0.73 1.45 12.15
C ALA A 40 1.89 2.05 12.95
N LYS A 41 2.12 1.53 14.17
CA LYS A 41 3.21 2.00 15.05
C LYS A 41 4.59 1.55 14.59
N SER A 42 4.66 0.49 13.79
CA SER A 42 5.92 -0.09 13.29
C SER A 42 5.75 -0.64 11.87
N VAL A 43 6.87 -0.82 11.17
CA VAL A 43 6.89 -1.45 9.84
C VAL A 43 6.35 -2.88 9.91
N SER A 44 6.68 -3.65 10.94
CA SER A 44 6.17 -5.02 11.13
C SER A 44 4.66 -5.06 11.32
N ALA A 45 4.08 -4.09 12.02
CA ALA A 45 2.63 -4.00 12.16
C ALA A 45 1.96 -3.64 10.81
N GLY A 46 2.54 -2.73 10.03
CA GLY A 46 2.06 -2.44 8.68
C GLY A 46 2.23 -3.60 7.71
N ALA A 47 3.34 -4.34 7.80
CA ALA A 47 3.61 -5.53 7.00
C ALA A 47 2.51 -6.58 7.17
N ARG A 48 2.01 -6.76 8.40
CA ARG A 48 0.95 -7.71 8.71
C ARG A 48 -0.43 -7.29 8.19
N VAL A 49 -0.64 -5.99 7.96
CA VAL A 49 -1.86 -5.49 7.30
C VAL A 49 -1.88 -5.94 5.85
N ILE A 50 -0.77 -5.84 5.14
CA ILE A 50 -0.69 -6.14 3.70
C ILE A 50 -0.20 -7.54 3.38
N GLU A 51 0.17 -8.34 4.39
CA GLU A 51 0.71 -9.69 4.20
C GLU A 51 -0.18 -10.55 3.30
N TRP A 52 -1.50 -10.37 3.37
CA TRP A 52 -2.48 -11.11 2.58
C TRP A 52 -2.64 -10.62 1.13
N TRP A 53 -2.08 -9.46 0.75
CA TRP A 53 -2.16 -8.95 -0.63
C TRP A 53 -1.58 -9.91 -1.66
N HIS A 54 -0.53 -10.63 -1.26
CA HIS A 54 0.07 -11.68 -2.06
C HIS A 54 0.14 -12.95 -1.23
N HIS A 55 -0.44 -14.02 -1.76
CA HIS A 55 -0.30 -15.34 -1.16
C HIS A 55 1.16 -15.77 -1.07
N ASP A 56 1.98 -15.39 -2.06
CA ASP A 56 3.42 -15.52 -2.01
C ASP A 56 4.09 -14.21 -2.44
N TRP A 57 4.71 -13.53 -1.48
CA TRP A 57 5.48 -12.32 -1.70
C TRP A 57 6.79 -12.59 -2.47
N SER A 58 7.31 -13.82 -2.42
CA SER A 58 8.51 -14.22 -3.15
C SER A 58 8.27 -14.21 -4.66
N SER A 59 7.05 -14.56 -5.09
CA SER A 59 6.63 -14.55 -6.50
C SER A 59 6.65 -13.15 -7.11
N VAL A 60 6.47 -12.11 -6.30
CA VAL A 60 6.64 -10.70 -6.72
C VAL A 60 8.03 -10.14 -6.38
N GLN A 61 8.98 -11.01 -6.00
CA GLN A 61 10.34 -10.67 -5.59
C GLN A 61 10.39 -9.58 -4.51
N ASP A 62 9.42 -9.61 -3.60
CA ASP A 62 9.23 -8.56 -2.62
C ASP A 62 8.94 -9.14 -1.22
N ARG A 63 8.88 -8.28 -0.20
CA ARG A 63 8.56 -8.64 1.17
C ARG A 63 7.53 -7.66 1.74
N PRO A 64 6.57 -8.15 2.55
CA PRO A 64 5.54 -7.28 3.12
C PRO A 64 6.14 -6.15 3.97
N ALA A 65 7.27 -6.40 4.65
CA ALA A 65 7.96 -5.38 5.43
C ALA A 65 8.58 -4.27 4.56
N ASP A 66 9.17 -4.63 3.42
CA ASP A 66 9.80 -3.66 2.52
C ASP A 66 8.74 -2.86 1.75
N ALA A 67 7.62 -3.50 1.39
CA ALA A 67 6.45 -2.83 0.84
C ALA A 67 5.83 -1.86 1.84
N ALA A 68 5.57 -2.29 3.09
CA ALA A 68 5.06 -1.42 4.15
C ALA A 68 6.01 -0.23 4.43
N ARG A 69 7.32 -0.45 4.38
CA ARG A 69 8.32 0.61 4.51
C ARG A 69 8.22 1.62 3.36
N ARG A 70 8.13 1.16 2.12
CA ARG A 70 7.95 2.01 0.93
C ARG A 70 6.65 2.81 0.99
N ILE A 71 5.53 2.17 1.34
CA ILE A 71 4.24 2.86 1.52
C ILE A 71 4.38 4.01 2.50
N ARG A 72 4.94 3.77 3.68
CA ARG A 72 5.11 4.83 4.70
C ARG A 72 6.04 5.95 4.24
N PHE A 73 7.11 5.59 3.52
CA PHE A 73 8.07 6.56 2.99
C PHE A 73 7.43 7.45 1.92
N GLN A 74 6.74 6.83 0.95
CA GLN A 74 6.04 7.57 -0.11
C GLN A 74 4.87 8.38 0.44
N ALA A 75 4.12 7.87 1.41
CA ALA A 75 3.05 8.63 2.07
C ALA A 75 3.59 9.92 2.71
N LYS A 76 4.77 9.86 3.37
CA LYS A 76 5.45 11.05 3.89
C LYS A 76 5.87 12.02 2.78
N HIS A 77 6.44 11.53 1.68
CA HIS A 77 6.83 12.36 0.55
C HIS A 77 5.65 13.04 -0.14
N LEU A 78 4.55 12.31 -0.32
CA LEU A 78 3.31 12.80 -0.91
C LEU A 78 2.48 13.64 0.07
N LYS A 79 2.94 13.81 1.31
CA LYS A 79 2.27 14.54 2.40
C LYS A 79 0.85 14.01 2.69
N ILE A 80 0.67 12.70 2.52
CA ILE A 80 -0.57 11.98 2.84
C ILE A 80 -0.56 11.75 4.36
N LYS A 81 -1.60 12.24 5.03
CA LYS A 81 -1.82 12.10 6.47
C LYS A 81 -2.93 11.11 6.75
#